data_AF-A0A964DEE7-F1
#
_entry.id   AF-A0A964DEE7-F1
#
_cell.length_a   1.000
_cell.length_b   1.000
_cell.length_c   1.000
_cell.angle_alpha   90.00
_cell.angle_beta   90.00
_cell.angle_gamma   90.00
#
_symmetry.space_group_name_H-M   'P 1'
#
loop_
_entity.id
_entity.type
_entity.pdbx_description
1 polymer ?
#
loop_
_entity_poly.entity_id
_entity_poly.type
_entity_poly.pdbx_seq_one_letter_code
_entity_poly.pdbx_strand_id
1 'polypeptide(L)'
;MSKYIITTVLALLMLLSVALPASAVIQATTVEIRGSVVEGTGIQSWDASTFAGFWYDLKDNLKSETLSIQANISGRDIPENELFYNTTKQDKMLKAVENGKGLTNTELMNAFDNTGMYHPIGWQAQPYVAVKGKAKKLSKLIIEQGNSTSEKKTLTVGESWDL
;
A
#
# COMPACT_ATOMS: atom_id res chain seq x y z
N MET A 1 -20.82 -26.29 -65.47
CA MET A 1 -19.62 -26.46 -64.62
C MET A 1 -19.01 -25.11 -64.18
N SER A 2 -19.78 -24.18 -63.60
CA SER A 2 -19.18 -22.92 -63.10
C SER A 2 -19.74 -22.39 -61.76
N LYS A 3 -20.83 -22.95 -61.21
CA LYS A 3 -21.37 -22.49 -59.92
C LYS A 3 -20.75 -23.15 -58.68
N TYR A 4 -20.16 -24.34 -58.83
CA TYR A 4 -19.49 -25.07 -57.74
C TYR A 4 -18.03 -24.68 -57.54
N ILE A 5 -17.40 -24.01 -58.52
CA ILE A 5 -16.02 -23.53 -58.43
C ILE A 5 -15.97 -22.15 -57.74
N ILE A 6 -16.98 -21.31 -57.97
CA ILE A 6 -17.05 -19.97 -57.34
C ILE A 6 -17.38 -20.09 -55.84
N THR A 7 -18.20 -21.06 -55.43
CA THR A 7 -18.57 -21.27 -54.03
C THR A 7 -17.44 -21.89 -53.20
N THR A 8 -16.62 -22.78 -53.77
CA THR A 8 -15.44 -23.33 -53.08
C THR A 8 -14.32 -22.31 -52.95
N VAL A 9 -14.11 -21.44 -53.94
CA VAL A 9 -13.09 -20.38 -53.84
C VAL A 9 -13.49 -19.30 -52.84
N LEU A 10 -14.77 -18.94 -52.72
CA LEU A 10 -15.24 -17.96 -51.73
C LEU A 10 -15.23 -18.52 -50.29
N ALA A 11 -15.56 -19.81 -50.12
CA ALA A 11 -15.49 -20.49 -48.82
C ALA A 11 -14.03 -20.72 -48.37
N LEU A 12 -13.10 -20.99 -49.30
CA LEU A 12 -11.68 -21.15 -48.99
C LEU A 12 -11.00 -19.79 -48.69
N LEU A 13 -11.50 -18.70 -49.28
CA LEU A 13 -11.00 -17.35 -49.01
C LEU A 13 -11.55 -16.76 -47.69
N MET A 14 -12.77 -17.14 -47.28
CA MET A 14 -13.33 -16.79 -45.96
C MET A 14 -12.72 -17.59 -44.80
N LEU A 15 -12.15 -18.77 -45.05
CA LEU A 15 -11.45 -19.55 -44.01
C LEU A 15 -10.03 -19.04 -43.70
N LEU A 16 -9.50 -18.09 -44.49
CA LEU A 16 -8.13 -17.60 -44.37
C LEU A 16 -8.01 -16.28 -43.59
N SER A 17 -9.05 -15.84 -42.89
CA SER A 17 -9.08 -14.55 -42.18
C SER A 17 -9.14 -14.63 -40.66
N VAL A 18 -8.94 -15.80 -40.04
CA VAL A 18 -8.98 -15.95 -38.56
C VAL A 18 -7.68 -16.53 -38.02
N ALA A 19 -6.63 -15.72 -38.01
CA ALA A 19 -5.55 -15.77 -37.03
C ALA A 19 -4.64 -14.56 -37.23
N LEU A 20 -5.13 -13.37 -36.88
CA LEU A 20 -4.20 -12.32 -36.46
C LEU A 20 -3.59 -12.82 -35.14
N PRO A 21 -2.26 -12.95 -35.00
CA PRO A 21 -1.69 -13.12 -33.68
C PRO A 21 -2.16 -11.92 -32.87
N ALA A 22 -2.87 -12.16 -31.78
CA ALA A 22 -3.17 -11.13 -30.81
C ALA A 22 -1.83 -10.52 -30.41
N SER A 23 -1.55 -9.31 -30.89
CA SER A 23 -0.44 -8.53 -30.38
C SER A 23 -0.69 -8.40 -28.90
N ALA A 24 0.07 -9.13 -28.08
CA ALA A 24 0.02 -8.99 -26.65
C ALA A 24 0.34 -7.53 -26.35
N VAL A 25 -0.69 -6.75 -26.02
CA VAL A 25 -0.50 -5.45 -25.40
C VAL A 25 0.25 -5.76 -24.11
N ILE A 26 1.54 -5.44 -24.08
CA ILE A 26 2.29 -5.39 -22.81
C ILE A 26 1.71 -4.19 -22.07
N GLN A 27 0.57 -4.39 -21.41
CA GLN A 27 0.09 -3.46 -20.44
C GLN A 27 1.10 -3.53 -19.30
N ALA A 28 1.83 -2.44 -19.07
CA ALA A 28 2.69 -2.36 -17.90
C ALA A 28 1.82 -2.65 -16.66
N THR A 29 1.98 -3.83 -16.07
CA THR A 29 1.23 -4.27 -14.88
C THR A 29 1.74 -3.59 -13.61
N THR A 30 2.80 -2.81 -13.72
CA THR A 30 3.51 -2.18 -12.61
C THR A 30 3.74 -0.71 -12.92
N VAL A 31 3.36 0.15 -11.97
CA VAL A 31 3.64 1.59 -11.99
C VAL A 31 4.89 1.84 -11.15
N GLU A 32 5.79 2.68 -11.66
CA GLU A 32 6.96 3.13 -10.91
C GLU A 32 6.65 4.45 -10.18
N ILE A 33 6.94 4.51 -8.88
CA ILE A 33 6.89 5.74 -8.08
C ILE A 33 8.33 6.12 -7.73
N ARG A 34 8.71 7.36 -7.98
CA ARG A 34 10.08 7.87 -7.81
C ARG A 34 10.18 8.82 -6.63
N GLY A 35 11.34 8.83 -5.98
CA GLY A 35 11.72 9.87 -5.02
C GLY A 35 12.42 11.06 -5.69
N SER A 36 12.74 12.07 -4.89
CA SER A 36 13.52 13.21 -5.32
C SER A 36 14.91 12.77 -5.77
N VAL A 37 15.41 13.43 -6.81
CA VAL A 37 16.81 13.28 -7.24
C VAL A 37 17.71 13.96 -6.22
N VAL A 38 18.85 13.33 -5.93
CA VAL A 38 19.92 13.92 -5.14
C VAL A 38 21.20 14.01 -5.95
N GLU A 39 21.98 15.05 -5.70
CA GLU A 39 23.28 15.28 -6.33
C GLU A 39 24.33 15.54 -5.26
N GLY A 40 25.58 15.22 -5.59
CA GLY A 40 26.72 15.42 -4.70
C GLY A 40 27.10 14.16 -3.92
N THR A 41 28.08 14.36 -3.04
CA THR A 41 28.77 13.27 -2.33
C THR A 41 28.39 13.19 -0.86
N GLY A 42 27.62 14.14 -0.33
CA GLY A 42 27.25 14.18 1.08
C GLY A 42 26.21 13.12 1.48
N ILE A 43 25.84 13.13 2.76
CA ILE A 43 24.74 12.32 3.31
C ILE A 43 23.44 12.64 2.57
N GLN A 44 22.72 11.59 2.17
CA GLN A 44 21.43 11.69 1.47
C GLN A 44 20.35 11.00 2.27
N SER A 45 19.13 11.55 2.26
CA SER A 45 17.99 10.96 2.96
C SER A 45 16.68 11.22 2.23
N TRP A 46 15.85 10.19 2.19
CA TRP A 46 14.48 10.25 1.71
C TRP A 46 13.52 9.86 2.83
N ASP A 47 12.45 10.62 2.95
CA ASP A 47 11.29 10.26 3.76
C ASP A 47 10.02 10.49 2.93
N ALA A 48 8.83 10.34 3.50
CA ALA A 48 7.58 10.48 2.75
C ALA A 48 7.38 11.86 2.06
N SER A 49 8.07 12.92 2.47
CA SER A 49 8.02 14.23 1.80
C SER A 49 8.86 14.29 0.52
N THR A 50 9.89 13.44 0.42
CA THR A 50 10.81 13.41 -0.73
C THR A 50 10.72 12.11 -1.52
N PHE A 51 9.98 11.12 -1.03
CA PHE A 51 9.65 9.90 -1.75
C PHE A 51 8.19 9.51 -1.53
N ALA A 52 7.35 9.81 -2.51
CA ALA A 52 5.89 9.60 -2.46
C ALA A 52 5.46 8.12 -2.38
N GLY A 53 6.40 7.17 -2.54
CA GLY A 53 6.13 5.76 -2.33
C GLY A 53 5.97 5.41 -0.85
N PHE A 54 6.60 6.13 0.06
CA PHE A 54 6.50 5.84 1.49
C PHE A 54 5.14 6.19 2.05
N TRP A 55 4.73 5.44 3.07
CA TRP A 55 3.46 5.66 3.75
C TRP A 55 3.40 7.05 4.38
N TYR A 56 2.32 7.76 4.12
CA TYR A 56 2.02 9.08 4.67
C TYR A 56 0.54 9.21 5.01
N ASP A 57 0.25 9.59 6.25
CA ASP A 57 -1.07 10.03 6.67
C ASP A 57 -1.19 11.55 6.51
N LEU A 58 -1.94 11.98 5.49
CA LEU A 58 -2.15 13.40 5.19
C LEU A 58 -2.92 14.15 6.28
N LYS A 59 -3.80 13.48 7.03
CA LYS A 59 -4.67 14.14 8.01
C LYS A 59 -3.90 14.48 9.28
N ASP A 60 -3.12 13.51 9.74
CA ASP A 60 -2.37 13.61 11.00
C ASP A 60 -0.90 13.99 10.77
N ASN A 61 -0.51 14.21 9.51
CA ASN A 61 0.87 14.50 9.10
C ASN A 61 1.87 13.45 9.61
N LEU A 62 1.50 12.17 9.57
CA LEU A 62 2.31 11.07 10.07
C LEU A 62 3.07 10.38 8.93
N LYS A 63 4.35 10.14 9.15
CA LYS A 63 5.23 9.34 8.28
C LYS A 63 6.12 8.46 9.15
N SER A 64 6.60 7.36 8.61
CA SER A 64 7.35 6.37 9.41
C SER A 64 8.65 5.89 8.79
N GLU A 65 8.76 5.94 7.46
CA GLU A 65 9.86 5.34 6.71
C GLU A 65 10.93 6.39 6.34
N THR A 66 12.19 5.99 6.45
CA THR A 66 13.32 6.71 5.88
C THR A 66 14.26 5.76 5.14
N LEU A 67 14.81 6.23 4.03
CA LEU A 67 15.93 5.60 3.32
C LEU A 67 17.08 6.60 3.33
N SER A 68 18.28 6.22 3.75
CA SER A 68 19.41 7.14 3.81
C SER A 68 20.72 6.49 3.43
N ILE A 69 21.58 7.28 2.81
CA ILE A 69 23.00 6.99 2.61
C ILE A 69 23.77 7.84 3.61
N GLN A 70 24.35 7.22 4.63
CA GLN A 70 24.98 7.88 5.79
C GLN A 70 26.50 8.09 5.63
N ALA A 71 27.01 8.03 4.40
CA ALA A 71 28.41 8.23 4.09
C ALA A 71 28.64 9.35 3.09
N ASN A 72 29.85 9.90 3.12
CA ASN A 72 30.35 10.70 2.01
C ASN A 72 30.80 9.76 0.89
N ILE A 73 30.08 9.77 -0.24
CA ILE A 73 30.33 8.86 -1.37
C ILE A 73 31.39 9.42 -2.30
N SER A 74 32.40 8.61 -2.61
CA SER A 74 33.33 8.87 -3.71
C SER A 74 32.98 7.93 -4.86
N GLY A 75 32.57 8.47 -6.01
CA GLY A 75 32.15 7.66 -7.15
C GLY A 75 30.71 7.15 -7.03
N ARG A 76 30.49 5.86 -7.22
CA ARG A 76 29.16 5.22 -7.29
C ARG A 76 28.95 4.07 -6.29
N ASP A 77 29.91 3.87 -5.39
CA ASP A 77 29.89 2.77 -4.44
C ASP A 77 29.46 3.28 -3.07
N ILE A 78 28.43 2.64 -2.49
CA ILE A 78 28.01 2.89 -1.11
C ILE A 78 28.79 1.92 -0.22
N PRO A 79 29.54 2.41 0.79
CA PRO A 79 30.26 1.53 1.70
C PRO A 79 29.33 0.59 2.47
N GLU A 80 29.90 -0.50 2.99
CA GLU A 80 29.17 -1.43 3.84
C GLU A 80 28.57 -0.72 5.06
N ASN A 81 27.34 -1.08 5.43
CA ASN A 81 26.62 -0.50 6.56
C ASN A 81 26.34 1.01 6.45
N GLU A 82 26.31 1.57 5.24
CA GLU A 82 26.00 3.00 5.02
C GLU A 82 24.67 3.25 4.30
N LEU A 83 24.00 2.19 3.82
CA LEU A 83 22.64 2.26 3.27
C LEU A 83 21.64 1.76 4.31
N PHE A 84 20.83 2.68 4.84
CA PHE A 84 19.86 2.40 5.88
C PHE A 84 18.45 2.56 5.37
N TYR A 85 17.62 1.54 5.57
CA TYR A 85 16.17 1.66 5.51
C TYR A 85 15.62 1.48 6.93
N ASN A 86 15.00 2.53 7.45
CA ASN A 86 14.46 2.56 8.80
C ASN A 86 12.96 2.80 8.75
N THR A 87 12.24 2.20 9.70
CA THR A 87 10.84 2.53 9.94
C THR A 87 10.57 2.66 11.43
N THR A 88 9.77 3.64 11.81
CA THR A 88 9.38 3.89 13.19
C THR A 88 7.87 4.00 13.29
N LYS A 89 7.27 3.17 14.14
CA LYS A 89 5.84 3.24 14.42
C LYS A 89 5.46 4.65 14.86
N GLN A 90 4.34 5.14 14.35
CA GLN A 90 3.73 6.39 14.80
C GLN A 90 2.62 6.06 15.80
N ASP A 91 2.21 7.06 16.58
CA ASP A 91 1.11 6.91 17.53
C ASP A 91 -0.12 7.62 16.95
N LYS A 92 -1.24 6.89 16.83
CA LYS A 92 -2.49 7.43 16.31
C LYS A 92 -3.67 6.96 17.15
N MET A 93 -4.58 7.87 17.47
CA MET A 93 -5.78 7.56 18.25
C MET A 93 -6.78 6.78 17.39
N LEU A 94 -7.42 5.76 17.97
CA LEU A 94 -8.55 5.10 17.32
C LEU A 94 -9.68 6.10 17.12
N LYS A 95 -10.19 6.22 15.89
CA LYS A 95 -11.37 7.04 15.58
C LYS A 95 -12.58 6.74 16.48
N ALA A 96 -12.77 5.48 16.88
CA ALA A 96 -13.83 5.12 17.82
C ALA A 96 -13.69 5.90 19.14
N VAL A 97 -12.48 5.96 19.69
CA VAL A 97 -12.14 6.68 20.91
C VAL A 97 -12.26 8.19 20.72
N GLU A 98 -11.77 8.73 19.60
CA GLU A 98 -11.96 10.15 19.24
C GLU A 98 -13.45 10.54 19.18
N ASN A 99 -14.31 9.61 18.74
CA ASN A 99 -15.76 9.78 18.67
C ASN A 99 -16.48 9.45 19.99
N GLY A 100 -15.75 9.39 21.11
CA GLY A 100 -16.31 9.15 22.45
C GLY A 100 -16.74 7.71 22.71
N LYS A 101 -16.33 6.74 21.88
CA LYS A 101 -16.50 5.31 22.15
C LYS A 101 -15.27 4.84 22.93
N GLY A 102 -15.40 4.72 24.25
CA GLY A 102 -14.30 4.27 25.10
C GLY A 102 -13.87 2.82 24.86
N LEU A 103 -12.71 2.46 25.40
CA LEU A 103 -12.28 1.07 25.53
C LEU A 103 -13.00 0.46 26.74
N THR A 104 -14.11 -0.23 26.50
CA THR A 104 -15.01 -0.67 27.59
C THR A 104 -14.62 -2.00 28.22
N ASN A 105 -13.69 -2.76 27.63
CA ASN A 105 -13.25 -4.04 28.15
C ASN A 105 -11.71 -4.15 28.25
N THR A 106 -11.26 -5.03 29.15
CA THR A 106 -9.85 -5.24 29.46
C THR A 106 -9.05 -5.76 28.27
N GLU A 107 -9.68 -6.51 27.35
CA GLU A 107 -9.00 -7.05 26.17
C GLU A 107 -8.61 -5.96 25.18
N LEU A 108 -9.51 -5.02 24.90
CA LEU A 108 -9.26 -3.83 24.08
C LEU A 108 -8.22 -2.93 24.75
N MET A 109 -8.32 -2.74 26.07
CA MET A 109 -7.32 -2.01 26.85
C MET A 109 -5.93 -2.65 26.85
N ASN A 110 -5.82 -3.96 26.63
CA ASN A 110 -4.54 -4.65 26.51
C ASN A 110 -4.01 -4.69 25.06
N ALA A 111 -4.90 -4.57 24.08
CA ALA A 111 -4.56 -4.57 22.66
C ALA A 111 -4.08 -3.18 22.19
N PHE A 112 -4.70 -2.14 22.73
CA PHE A 112 -4.39 -0.73 22.53
C PHE A 112 -3.80 -0.19 23.84
N ASP A 113 -3.05 0.90 23.85
CA ASP A 113 -2.23 1.35 25.00
C ASP A 113 -3.01 1.91 26.22
N ASN A 114 -4.14 1.30 26.60
CA ASN A 114 -5.16 1.80 27.53
C ASN A 114 -5.81 3.15 27.17
N THR A 115 -5.16 3.96 26.33
CA THR A 115 -5.66 5.28 25.93
C THR A 115 -6.40 5.25 24.60
N GLY A 116 -6.31 4.13 23.87
CA GLY A 116 -6.95 3.97 22.57
C GLY A 116 -6.03 4.28 21.41
N MET A 117 -4.71 4.39 21.64
CA MET A 117 -3.78 4.52 20.53
C MET A 117 -3.51 3.16 19.91
N TYR A 118 -3.42 3.19 18.60
CA TYR A 118 -2.80 2.16 17.80
C TYR A 118 -1.58 2.73 17.10
N HIS A 119 -0.76 1.85 16.54
CA HIS A 119 0.56 2.23 16.07
C HIS A 119 0.75 1.96 14.57
N PRO A 120 0.32 2.86 13.68
CA PRO A 120 0.55 2.71 12.25
C PRO A 120 2.04 2.76 11.91
N ILE A 121 2.43 1.99 10.91
CA ILE A 121 3.82 1.88 10.46
C ILE A 121 3.86 1.49 8.98
N GLY A 122 4.67 2.20 8.20
CA GLY A 122 5.02 1.86 6.84
C GLY A 122 6.10 0.78 6.84
N TRP A 123 5.91 -0.26 6.03
CA TRP A 123 6.92 -1.28 5.80
C TRP A 123 6.97 -1.60 4.31
N GLN A 124 8.09 -1.28 3.69
CA GLN A 124 8.33 -1.35 2.25
C GLN A 124 7.21 -0.68 1.46
N ALA A 125 6.95 0.61 1.73
CA ALA A 125 5.94 1.42 1.04
C ALA A 125 4.50 0.90 1.18
N GLN A 126 4.21 0.13 2.23
CA GLN A 126 2.89 -0.42 2.50
C GLN A 126 2.46 -0.15 3.94
N PRO A 127 1.19 0.21 4.20
CA PRO A 127 0.70 0.45 5.55
C PRO A 127 0.52 -0.87 6.32
N TYR A 128 0.90 -0.83 7.60
CA TYR A 128 0.67 -1.85 8.62
C TYR A 128 0.35 -1.19 9.96
N VAL A 129 0.00 -2.02 10.94
CA VAL A 129 -0.14 -1.66 12.36
C VAL A 129 0.77 -2.55 13.20
N ALA A 130 1.55 -1.93 14.09
CA ALA A 130 2.37 -2.63 15.06
C ALA A 130 1.51 -3.19 16.20
N VAL A 131 1.36 -4.51 16.22
CA VAL A 131 0.53 -5.24 17.20
C VAL A 131 1.11 -5.09 18.60
N LYS A 132 0.32 -4.59 19.55
CA LYS A 132 0.74 -4.27 20.92
C LYS A 132 1.96 -3.33 20.95
N GLY A 133 2.03 -2.39 20.00
CA GLY A 133 3.13 -1.42 19.88
C GLY A 133 4.49 -2.02 19.49
N LYS A 134 4.54 -3.28 19.08
CA LYS A 134 5.80 -3.95 18.70
C LYS A 134 6.04 -3.82 17.21
N ALA A 135 6.95 -2.94 16.79
CA ALA A 135 7.27 -2.68 15.36
C ALA A 135 7.73 -3.93 14.59
N LYS A 136 8.24 -4.96 15.28
CA LYS A 136 8.59 -6.27 14.70
C LYS A 136 7.43 -7.26 14.57
N LYS A 137 6.21 -6.85 14.92
CA LYS A 137 4.98 -7.66 14.83
C LYS A 137 3.91 -6.84 14.13
N LEU A 138 3.72 -7.11 12.84
CA LEU A 138 2.89 -6.30 11.97
C LEU A 138 1.60 -7.04 11.59
N SER A 139 0.50 -6.30 11.46
CA SER A 139 -0.75 -6.75 10.86
C SER A 139 -1.25 -5.71 9.87
N LYS A 140 -2.03 -6.15 8.88
CA LYS A 140 -2.81 -5.23 8.05
C LYS A 140 -3.94 -4.61 8.88
N LEU A 141 -4.25 -3.35 8.59
CA LEU A 141 -5.45 -2.70 9.09
C LEU A 141 -6.62 -3.10 8.19
N ILE A 142 -7.67 -3.68 8.78
CA ILE A 142 -8.86 -4.12 8.05
C ILE A 142 -9.86 -2.96 7.94
N ILE A 143 -10.18 -2.33 9.07
CA ILE A 143 -11.19 -1.27 9.13
C ILE A 143 -10.81 -0.22 10.18
N GLU A 144 -11.13 1.04 9.88
CA GLU A 144 -11.07 2.16 10.81
C GLU A 144 -12.37 2.98 10.69
N GLN A 145 -13.33 2.71 11.58
CA GLN A 145 -14.65 3.34 11.56
C GLN A 145 -14.58 4.78 12.08
N GLY A 146 -14.98 5.73 11.25
CA GLY A 146 -15.22 7.12 11.64
C GLY A 146 -16.63 7.35 12.18
N ASN A 147 -17.13 8.57 11.98
CA ASN A 147 -18.39 9.03 12.58
C ASN A 147 -19.56 9.14 11.58
N SER A 148 -19.30 8.93 10.28
CA SER A 148 -20.32 8.99 9.24
C SER A 148 -21.40 7.94 9.47
N THR A 149 -22.65 8.25 9.11
CA THR A 149 -23.76 7.27 9.17
C THR A 149 -23.51 6.07 8.27
N SER A 150 -22.78 6.24 7.17
CA SER A 150 -22.39 5.16 6.25
C SER A 150 -21.43 4.13 6.85
N GLU A 151 -20.74 4.49 7.93
CA GLU A 151 -19.76 3.62 8.61
C GLU A 151 -20.35 2.97 9.87
N LYS A 152 -21.62 3.26 10.18
CA LYS A 152 -22.37 2.65 11.28
C LYS A 152 -23.21 1.51 10.77
N LYS A 153 -23.20 0.39 11.50
CA LYS A 153 -24.04 -0.78 11.20
C LYS A 153 -24.99 -1.04 12.36
N THR A 154 -26.29 -1.12 12.06
CA THR A 154 -27.29 -1.71 12.95
C THR A 154 -27.39 -3.20 12.61
N LEU A 155 -27.27 -4.06 13.61
CA LEU A 155 -27.43 -5.50 13.48
C LEU A 155 -28.72 -5.94 14.15
N THR A 156 -29.52 -6.76 13.47
CA THR A 156 -30.65 -7.47 14.07
C THR A 156 -30.20 -8.84 14.60
N VAL A 157 -31.03 -9.47 15.44
CA VAL A 157 -30.68 -10.77 16.03
C VAL A 157 -30.49 -11.82 14.94
N GLY A 158 -29.31 -12.45 14.94
CA GLY A 158 -28.93 -13.45 13.93
C GLY A 158 -28.20 -12.89 12.71
N GLU A 159 -28.06 -11.56 12.59
CA GLU A 159 -27.23 -10.96 11.55
C GLU A 159 -25.74 -11.00 11.91
N SER A 160 -24.91 -11.16 10.88
CA SER A 160 -23.45 -11.02 10.97
C SER A 160 -23.00 -9.76 10.24
N TRP A 161 -21.89 -9.18 10.70
CA TRP A 161 -21.19 -8.13 9.97
C TRP A 161 -19.90 -8.70 9.39
N ASP A 162 -19.84 -8.77 8.06
CA ASP A 162 -18.62 -9.11 7.33
C ASP A 162 -17.67 -7.89 7.31
N LEU A 163 -16.41 -8.10 7.68
CA LEU A 163 -15.38 -7.07 7.89
C LEU A 163 -14.17 -7.29 7.00
#